data_AF-A0A7C5NSL2-F1
#
_entry.id   AF-A0A7C5NSL2-F1
#
_cell.length_a   1.000
_cell.length_b   1.000
_cell.length_c   1.000
_cell.angle_alpha   90.00
_cell.angle_beta   90.00
_cell.angle_gamma   90.00
#
_symmetry.space_group_name_H-M   'P 1'
#
loop_
_entity.id
_entity.type
_entity.pdbx_description
1 polymer ?
#
loop_
_entity_poly.entity_id
_entity_poly.type
_entity_poly.pdbx_seq_one_letter_code
_entity_poly.pdbx_strand_id
1 'polypeptide(L)' 'NSSVYINNREVPNSQLLTHDGDNNPLPSLKNSRRKLSKSYMFVMSDYYNRSFDSRYFGSVEVSSVLSHVEPIYIFD' A
#
# COMPACT_ATOMS: atom_id res chain seq x y z
N ASN A 1 -1.13 -16.79 -0.32
CA ASN A 1 -1.14 -15.36 0.05
C ASN A 1 -1.50 -14.53 -1.16
N SER A 2 -2.31 -13.48 -0.96
CA SER A 2 -2.70 -12.55 -2.02
C SER A 2 -1.65 -11.45 -2.18
N SER A 3 -1.53 -10.91 -3.40
CA SER A 3 -0.65 -9.78 -3.77
C SER A 3 -1.48 -8.63 -4.33
N VAL A 4 -0.88 -7.44 -4.43
CA VAL A 4 -1.49 -6.28 -5.09
C VAL A 4 -1.21 -6.33 -6.60
N TYR A 5 -2.24 -6.03 -7.39
CA TYR A 5 -2.14 -5.89 -8.85
C TYR A 5 -2.59 -4.51 -9.29
N ILE A 6 -1.78 -3.83 -10.09
CA ILE A 6 -2.12 -2.56 -10.74
C ILE A 6 -2.24 -2.82 -12.23
N ASN A 7 -3.43 -2.57 -12.79
CA ASN A 7 -3.71 -2.80 -14.21
C ASN A 7 -3.26 -4.21 -14.68
N ASN A 8 -3.60 -5.23 -13.89
CA ASN A 8 -3.28 -6.63 -14.10
C ASN A 8 -1.78 -7.00 -14.01
N ARG A 9 -0.92 -6.09 -13.52
CA ARG A 9 0.49 -6.37 -13.24
C ARG A 9 0.70 -6.49 -11.74
N GLU A 10 1.35 -7.57 -11.31
CA GLU A 10 1.71 -7.74 -9.91
C GLU A 10 2.72 -6.67 -9.50
N VAL A 11 2.50 -6.09 -8.32
CA VAL A 11 3.49 -5.19 -7.71
C VAL A 11 4.47 -6.03 -6.88
N PRO A 12 5.79 -5.89 -7.07
CA PRO A 12 6.78 -6.56 -6.22
C PRO A 12 6.59 -6.21 -4.74
N ASN A 13 6.97 -7.11 -3.84
CA ASN A 13 6.89 -6.89 -2.40
C ASN A 13 5.49 -6.41 -1.95
N SER A 14 4.42 -6.99 -2.48
CA SER A 14 3.04 -6.55 -2.19
C SER A 14 2.20 -7.59 -1.46
N GLN A 15 2.85 -8.61 -0.89
CA GLN A 15 2.17 -9.68 -0.20
C GLN A 15 1.32 -9.13 0.96
N LEU A 16 0.06 -9.58 1.04
CA LEU A 16 -0.81 -9.27 2.17
C LEU A 16 -0.49 -10.20 3.34
N LEU A 17 -0.29 -9.60 4.50
CA LEU A 17 -0.20 -10.28 5.79
C LEU A 17 -1.57 -10.32 6.47
N THR A 18 -1.82 -11.35 7.29
CA THR A 18 -3.06 -11.44 8.09
C THR A 18 -2.91 -10.84 9.48
N HIS A 19 -1.68 -10.74 9.99
CA HIS A 19 -1.33 -10.18 11.29
C HIS A 19 -0.08 -9.31 11.18
N ASP A 20 0.07 -8.36 12.10
CA ASP A 20 1.29 -7.57 12.25
C ASP A 20 2.37 -8.31 13.06
N GLY A 21 3.48 -7.62 13.35
CA GLY A 21 4.60 -8.18 14.12
C GLY A 21 4.27 -8.50 15.58
N ASP A 22 3.21 -7.91 16.13
CA ASP A 22 2.72 -8.12 17.49
C ASP A 22 1.52 -9.09 17.53
N ASN A 23 1.24 -9.74 16.40
CA ASN A 23 0.13 -10.68 16.20
C ASN A 23 -1.27 -10.05 16.32
N ASN A 24 -1.40 -8.73 16.11
CA ASN A 24 -2.72 -8.10 15.95
C ASN A 24 -3.28 -8.41 14.55
N PRO A 25 -4.59 -8.69 14.42
CA PRO A 25 -5.19 -8.96 13.13
C PRO A 25 -5.23 -7.71 12.24
N LEU A 26 -4.82 -7.86 10.99
CA LEU A 26 -4.83 -6.78 10.02
C LEU A 26 -6.19 -6.69 9.30
N PRO A 27 -6.70 -5.47 9.03
CA PRO A 27 -7.95 -5.28 8.27
C PRO A 27 -7.89 -5.91 6.88
N SER A 28 -9.01 -6.47 6.43
CA SER A 28 -9.16 -6.95 5.05
C SER A 28 -10.15 -6.08 4.28
N LEU A 29 -9.73 -5.57 3.12
CA LEU A 29 -10.57 -4.75 2.27
C LEU A 29 -11.63 -5.60 1.56
N LYS A 30 -12.91 -5.36 1.88
CA LYS A 30 -14.03 -5.88 1.09
C LYS A 30 -13.97 -5.26 -0.32
N ASN A 31 -14.11 -6.08 -1.37
CA ASN A 31 -13.99 -5.70 -2.77
C ASN A 31 -12.60 -5.14 -3.12
N SER A 32 -11.62 -6.04 -3.31
CA SER A 32 -10.22 -5.75 -3.59
C SER A 32 -9.95 -5.15 -4.98
N ARG A 33 -10.89 -5.27 -5.93
CA ARG A 33 -10.78 -4.64 -7.25
C ARG A 33 -11.46 -3.28 -7.24
N ARG A 34 -10.68 -2.21 -7.42
CA ARG A 34 -11.18 -0.83 -7.44
C ARG A 34 -10.49 -0.01 -8.52
N LYS A 35 -11.25 0.89 -9.16
CA LYS A 35 -10.70 1.94 -10.03
C LYS A 35 -10.51 3.19 -9.18
N LEU A 36 -9.30 3.74 -9.17
CA LEU A 36 -9.00 4.99 -8.47
C LEU A 36 -9.43 6.18 -9.32
N SER A 37 -10.02 7.19 -8.69
CA SER A 37 -10.21 8.50 -9.29
C SER A 37 -8.96 9.37 -9.08
N LYS A 38 -8.87 10.50 -9.78
CA LYS A 38 -7.72 11.42 -9.68
C LYS A 38 -7.51 12.03 -8.29
N SER A 39 -8.55 12.03 -7.44
CA SER A 39 -8.49 12.61 -6.09
C SER A 39 -7.97 11.62 -5.05
N TYR A 40 -7.70 10.37 -5.43
CA TYR A 40 -7.25 9.32 -4.53
C TYR A 40 -5.93 8.70 -4.97
N MET A 41 -5.16 8.27 -3.99
CA MET A 41 -3.91 7.53 -4.17
C MET A 41 -3.96 6.21 -3.42
N PHE A 42 -3.33 5.19 -3.98
CA PHE A 42 -3.02 3.95 -3.26
C PHE A 42 -1.55 4.01 -2.87
N VAL A 43 -1.27 4.01 -1.57
CA VAL A 43 0.07 4.14 -1.00
C VAL A 43 0.54 2.79 -0.48
N MET A 44 1.79 2.42 -0.76
CA MET A 44 2.35 1.13 -0.35
C MET A 44 3.84 1.31 -0.09
N SER A 45 4.33 0.73 1.01
CA SER A 45 5.76 0.67 1.26
C SER A 45 6.43 -0.35 0.34
N ASP A 46 7.66 -0.05 -0.05
CA ASP A 46 8.62 -0.98 -0.64
C ASP A 46 9.04 -2.12 0.32
N TYR A 47 8.83 -1.93 1.63
CA TYR A 47 9.09 -2.89 2.70
C TYR A 47 7.79 -3.55 3.20
N TYR A 48 7.52 -4.76 2.71
CA TYR A 48 6.20 -5.39 2.88
C TYR A 48 5.96 -6.06 4.24
N ASN A 49 7.01 -6.50 4.92
CA ASN A 49 6.90 -7.48 6.02
C ASN A 49 6.41 -6.88 7.35
N ARG A 50 6.32 -5.55 7.46
CA ARG A 50 5.87 -4.82 8.66
C ARG A 50 5.09 -3.54 8.34
N SER A 51 4.78 -3.28 7.06
CA SER A 51 4.10 -2.04 6.68
C SER A 51 2.59 -2.15 6.86
N PHE A 52 1.98 -1.12 7.46
CA PHE A 52 0.54 -0.89 7.49
C PHE A 52 0.20 0.24 6.52
N ASP A 53 -0.23 -0.12 5.31
CA ASP A 53 -0.48 0.81 4.18
C ASP A 53 -1.81 0.53 3.47
N SER A 54 -2.01 1.05 2.24
CA SER A 54 -3.28 0.93 1.50
C SER A 54 -3.72 -0.50 1.22
N ARG A 55 -2.86 -1.51 1.40
CA ARG A 55 -3.27 -2.93 1.41
C ARG A 55 -4.37 -3.19 2.44
N TYR A 56 -4.37 -2.46 3.54
CA TYR A 56 -5.23 -2.70 4.70
C TYR A 56 -6.28 -1.60 4.90
N PHE A 57 -5.89 -0.32 4.81
CA PHE A 57 -6.82 0.80 5.00
C PHE A 57 -7.40 1.36 3.69
N GLY A 58 -6.92 0.89 2.54
CA GLY A 58 -7.39 1.34 1.23
C GLY A 58 -6.75 2.65 0.75
N SER A 59 -7.30 3.23 -0.31
CA SER A 59 -6.79 4.47 -0.89
C SER A 59 -7.04 5.68 0.00
N VAL A 60 -6.13 6.64 -0.05
CA VAL A 60 -6.20 7.93 0.67
C VAL A 60 -6.49 9.06 -0.30
N GLU A 61 -7.06 10.17 0.19
CA GLU A 61 -7.23 11.36 -0.62
C GLU A 61 -5.89 12.07 -0.85
N VAL A 62 -5.69 12.60 -2.06
CA VAL A 62 -4.50 13.40 -2.39
C VAL A 62 -4.38 14.62 -1.47
N SER A 63 -5.50 15.19 -1.04
CA SER A 63 -5.56 16.30 -0.07
C SER A 63 -4.99 15.98 1.31
N SER A 64 -4.88 14.70 1.66
CA SER A 64 -4.28 14.25 2.94
C SER A 64 -2.75 14.18 2.90
N VAL A 65 -2.14 14.32 1.72
CA VAL A 65 -0.68 14.29 1.56
C VAL A 65 -0.09 15.62 2.04
N LEU A 66 0.77 15.56 3.06
CA LEU A 66 1.42 16.75 3.61
C LEU A 66 2.57 17.25 2.73
N SER A 67 3.37 16.32 2.17
CA SER A 67 4.53 16.66 1.36
C SER A 67 5.03 15.44 0.55
N HIS A 68 5.96 15.70 -0.37
CA HIS A 68 6.70 14.70 -1.11
C HIS A 68 8.15 14.67 -0.60
N VAL A 69 8.68 13.48 -0.35
CA VAL A 69 10.08 13.29 0.03
C VAL A 69 10.91 13.09 -1.24
N GLU A 70 11.81 14.03 -1.53
CA GLU A 70 12.76 13.93 -2.63
C GLU A 70 14.14 13.49 -2.09
N PRO A 71 14.68 12.35 -2.55
CA PRO A 71 16.02 11.95 -2.16
C PRO A 71 17.05 12.91 -2.77
N ILE A 72 17.93 13.45 -1.93
CA ILE A 72 19.02 14.34 -2.36
C ILE A 72 20.29 13.59 -2.78
N TYR A 73 20.40 12.30 -2.42
CA TYR A 73 21.52 11.43 -2.75
C TYR A 73 21.09 9.96 -2.66
N ILE A 74 21.54 9.13 -3.61
CA ILE A 74 21.28 7.68 -3.67
C ILE A 74 22.63 6.99 -3.89
N PHE A 75 22.90 5.91 -3.14
CA PHE A 75 24.11 5.09 -3.30
C PHE A 75 23.86 3.98 -4.33
N ASP A 76 24.91 3.64 -5.09
CA ASP A 76 24.96 2.45 -5.95
C ASP A 76 25.26 1.17 -5.14
#